data_AF-A0A2E3YBN3-F1
#
_entry.id   AF-A0A2E3YBN3-F1
#
_cell.length_a   1.000
_cell.length_b   1.000
_cell.length_c   1.000
_cell.angle_alpha   90.00
_cell.angle_beta   90.00
_cell.angle_gamma   90.00
#
_symmetry.space_group_name_H-M   'P 1'
#
loop_
_entity.id
_entity.type
_entity.pdbx_description
1 polymer ?
#
loop_
_entity_poly.entity_id
_entity_poly.type
_entity_poly.pdbx_seq_one_letter_code
_entity_poly.pdbx_strand_id
1 'polypeptide(L)' 'MHNHHFDSTGWNDFPFRDDDIVISTYAKSGTTWMQQIIAQMLFGGDPNLEVAEMSPWIDLRVPPREVKLPAVEAMTHRR' A
#
# COMPACT_ATOMS: atom_id res chain seq x y z
N MET A 1 -22.10 3.69 -9.69
CA MET A 1 -21.16 3.27 -10.75
C MET A 1 -20.07 2.45 -10.07
N HIS A 2 -19.87 1.18 -10.45
CA HIS A 2 -18.80 0.36 -9.88
C HIS A 2 -17.62 0.36 -10.85
N ASN A 3 -16.42 0.63 -10.34
CA ASN A 3 -15.20 0.51 -11.12
C ASN A 3 -14.79 -0.96 -11.18
N HIS A 4 -14.37 -1.44 -12.36
CA HIS A 4 -13.95 -2.84 -12.54
C HIS A 4 -12.68 -3.19 -11.74
N HIS A 5 -11.75 -2.24 -11.61
CA HIS A 5 -10.44 -2.46 -10.98
C HIS A 5 -10.39 -1.99 -9.54
N PHE A 6 -11.17 -0.95 -9.20
CA PHE A 6 -11.08 -0.28 -7.90
C PHE A 6 -12.34 -0.45 -7.05
N ASP A 7 -12.14 -0.55 -5.74
CA ASP A 7 -13.16 -0.52 -4.71
C ASP A 7 -12.61 0.21 -3.48
N SER A 8 -13.00 1.46 -3.31
CA SER A 8 -12.53 2.29 -2.19
C SER A 8 -13.11 1.86 -0.85
N THR A 9 -14.12 0.99 -0.80
CA THR A 9 -14.71 0.54 0.48
C THR A 9 -13.75 -0.30 1.31
N GLY A 10 -12.68 -0.84 0.72
CA GLY A 10 -11.61 -1.53 1.46
C GLY A 10 -10.92 -0.65 2.51
N TRP A 11 -10.96 0.68 2.35
CA TRP A 11 -10.44 1.62 3.34
C TRP A 11 -11.30 1.74 4.61
N ASN A 12 -12.58 1.36 4.56
CA ASN A 12 -13.46 1.39 5.73
C ASN A 12 -13.05 0.35 6.79
N ASP A 13 -12.41 -0.73 6.33
CA ASP A 13 -11.98 -1.85 7.16
C ASP A 13 -10.45 -1.83 7.40
N PHE A 14 -9.76 -0.79 6.93
CA PHE A 14 -8.30 -0.70 7.02
C PHE A 14 -7.87 -0.42 8.48
N PRO A 15 -7.00 -1.27 9.07
CA PRO A 15 -6.60 -1.13 10.47
C PRO A 15 -5.50 -0.07 10.63
N PHE A 16 -5.89 1.20 10.59
CA PHE A 16 -4.97 2.33 10.70
C PHE A 16 -4.13 2.30 11.98
N ARG A 17 -2.85 2.68 11.85
CA ARG A 17 -1.92 3.01 12.93
C ARG A 17 -1.51 4.48 12.83
N ASP A 18 -1.08 5.05 13.95
CA ASP A 18 -0.70 6.47 14.04
C ASP A 18 0.50 6.85 13.16
N ASP A 19 1.33 5.88 12.79
CA ASP A 19 2.55 6.07 12.02
C ASP A 19 2.45 5.65 10.54
N ASP A 20 1.25 5.25 10.09
CA ASP A 20 0.98 4.81 8.71
C ASP A 20 1.25 5.94 7.68
N ILE A 21 1.75 5.57 6.50
CA ILE A 21 2.04 6.46 5.37
C ILE A 21 1.16 6.09 4.18
N VAL A 22 0.30 7.02 3.75
CA VAL A 22 -0.58 6.84 2.59
C VAL A 22 -0.01 7.50 1.35
N ILE A 23 0.32 6.71 0.33
CA ILE A 23 0.71 7.20 -0.99
C ILE A 23 -0.54 7.28 -1.88
N SER A 24 -1.05 8.49 -2.08
CA SER A 24 -2.25 8.76 -2.88
C SER A 24 -1.91 9.51 -4.17
N THR A 25 -1.92 8.79 -5.29
CA THR A 25 -1.63 9.34 -6.63
C THR A 25 -2.61 8.75 -7.64
N TYR A 26 -2.97 9.50 -8.69
CA TYR A 26 -3.70 8.90 -9.81
C TYR A 26 -2.86 7.82 -10.51
N ALA A 27 -3.54 6.85 -11.13
CA ALA A 27 -2.88 5.74 -11.80
C ALA A 27 -1.86 6.25 -12.83
N LYS A 28 -0.65 5.69 -12.77
CA LYS A 28 0.50 6.02 -13.65
C LYS A 28 1.09 7.42 -13.43
N SER A 29 0.78 8.09 -12.31
CA SER A 29 1.40 9.37 -11.92
C SER A 29 2.62 9.21 -11.00
N GLY A 30 3.34 8.08 -11.09
CA GLY A 30 4.58 7.86 -10.33
C GLY A 30 4.45 7.17 -8.98
N THR A 31 3.35 6.43 -8.71
CA THR A 31 3.13 5.70 -7.44
C THR A 31 4.32 4.83 -7.05
N THR A 32 4.82 4.01 -7.98
CA THR A 32 5.97 3.12 -7.75
C THR A 32 7.25 3.89 -7.44
N TRP A 33 7.44 5.05 -8.06
CA TRP A 33 8.61 5.89 -7.77
C TRP A 33 8.51 6.49 -6.35
N MET A 34 7.33 6.96 -5.96
CA MET A 34 7.10 7.47 -4.60
C MET A 34 7.27 6.36 -3.55
N GLN A 35 6.74 5.16 -3.81
CA GLN A 35 6.93 3.98 -2.96
C GLN A 35 8.43 3.71 -2.74
N GLN A 36 9.23 3.73 -3.81
CA GLN A 36 10.67 3.53 -3.69
C GLN A 36 11.34 4.61 -2.84
N ILE A 37 11.06 5.91 -3.09
CA ILE A 37 11.66 7.00 -2.32
C ILE A 37 11.38 6.84 -0.81
N ILE A 38 10.12 6.60 -0.44
CA ILE A 38 9.73 6.43 0.97
C ILE A 38 10.39 5.18 1.56
N ALA A 39 10.39 4.06 0.85
CA ALA A 39 11.03 2.82 1.32
C ALA A 39 12.53 3.03 1.59
N GLN A 40 13.25 3.71 0.68
CA GLN A 40 14.67 4.01 0.89
C GLN A 40 14.90 4.89 2.13
N MET A 41 13.98 5.82 2.44
CA MET A 41 14.05 6.65 3.64
C MET A 41 13.78 5.87 4.93
N LEU A 42 12.85 4.90 4.90
CA LEU A 42 12.47 4.10 6.06
C LEU A 42 13.46 2.98 6.38
N PHE A 43 14.07 2.39 5.35
CA PHE A 43 14.87 1.15 5.46
C PHE A 43 16.35 1.36 5.10
N GLY A 44 16.87 2.58 5.24
CA GLY A 44 18.31 2.85 5.17
C GLY A 44 18.92 2.64 3.78
N GLY A 45 18.16 2.86 2.72
CA GLY A 45 18.68 2.77 1.35
C GLY A 45 18.92 1.35 0.83
N ASP A 46 18.20 0.34 1.35
CA ASP A 46 18.34 -1.04 0.87
C ASP A 46 17.85 -1.18 -0.60
N PRO A 47 18.73 -1.56 -1.54
CA PRO A 47 18.37 -1.67 -2.96
C PRO A 47 17.50 -2.89 -3.28
N ASN A 48 17.30 -3.83 -2.34
CA ASN A 48 16.60 -5.09 -2.58
C ASN A 48 15.13 -5.08 -2.10
N LEU A 49 14.59 -3.90 -1.77
CA LEU A 49 13.22 -3.78 -1.26
C LEU A 49 12.18 -4.02 -2.36
N GLU A 50 11.26 -4.95 -2.11
CA GLU A 50 10.11 -5.25 -2.98
C GLU A 50 8.91 -4.35 -2.64
N VAL A 51 8.95 -3.09 -3.06
CA VAL A 51 7.97 -2.07 -2.61
C VAL A 51 6.52 -2.35 -3.02
N ALA A 52 6.30 -3.16 -4.05
CA ALA A 52 4.95 -3.57 -4.45
C ALA A 52 4.31 -4.52 -3.42
N GLU A 53 5.11 -5.32 -2.71
CA GLU A 53 4.64 -6.20 -1.64
C GLU A 53 4.51 -5.45 -0.31
N MET A 54 5.44 -4.52 -0.05
CA MET A 54 5.45 -3.71 1.17
C MET A 54 4.32 -2.66 1.21
N SER A 55 3.90 -2.15 0.05
CA SER A 55 2.91 -1.08 -0.08
C SER A 55 1.76 -1.51 -1.00
N PRO A 56 0.84 -2.38 -0.52
CA PRO A 56 -0.24 -2.89 -1.34
C PRO A 56 -1.28 -1.82 -1.66
N TRP A 57 -1.84 -1.84 -2.88
CA TRP A 57 -2.97 -0.99 -3.24
C TRP A 57 -4.25 -1.48 -2.57
N ILE A 58 -4.74 -0.72 -1.60
CA ILE A 58 -5.92 -1.07 -0.80
C ILE A 58 -7.21 -1.10 -1.63
N ASP A 59 -7.35 -0.17 -2.56
CA ASP A 59 -8.51 -0.06 -3.44
C ASP A 59 -8.45 -0.96 -4.69
N LEU A 60 -7.28 -1.48 -5.08
CA LEU A 60 -7.17 -2.47 -6.18
C LEU A 60 -7.87 -3.78 -5.77
N ARG A 61 -8.83 -4.28 -6.53
CA ARG A 61 -9.60 -5.49 -6.16
C ARG A 61 -8.80 -6.80 -6.13
N VAL A 62 -7.57 -6.81 -6.62
CA VAL A 62 -6.70 -7.98 -6.70
C VAL A 62 -5.36 -7.70 -6.00
N PRO A 63 -4.91 -8.55 -5.05
CA PRO A 63 -5.68 -9.63 -4.44
C PRO A 63 -6.88 -9.10 -3.63
N PRO A 64 -7.88 -9.95 -3.30
CA PRO A 64 -9.04 -9.53 -2.52
C PRO A 64 -8.66 -8.91 -1.18
N ARG A 65 -9.50 -8.03 -0.64
CA ARG A 65 -9.23 -7.32 0.64
C ARG A 65 -9.04 -8.28 1.81
N GLU A 66 -9.71 -9.42 1.80
CA GLU A 66 -9.62 -10.48 2.82
C GLU A 66 -8.21 -11.11 2.86
N VAL A 67 -7.44 -10.96 1.78
CA VAL A 67 -6.03 -11.38 1.71
C VAL A 67 -5.10 -10.22 2.08
N LYS A 68 -5.37 -9.02 1.55
CA LYS A 68 -4.49 -7.85 1.74
C LYS A 68 -4.51 -7.30 3.17
N LEU A 69 -5.70 -7.14 3.76
CA LEU A 69 -5.83 -6.46 5.06
C LEU A 69 -5.11 -7.21 6.18
N PRO A 70 -5.22 -8.55 6.31
CA PRO A 70 -4.42 -9.28 7.29
C PRO A 70 -2.92 -9.20 7.04
N ALA A 71 -2.49 -9.20 5.76
CA ALA A 71 -1.07 -9.08 5.41
C ALA A 71 -0.51 -7.71 5.81
N VAL A 72 -1.26 -6.64 5.58
CA VAL A 72 -0.91 -5.29 6.05
C VAL A 72 -0.87 -5.27 7.58
N GLU A 73 -1.89 -5.81 8.25
CA GLU A 73 -1.97 -5.87 9.72
C GLU A 73 -0.80 -6.62 10.35
N ALA A 74 -0.29 -7.67 9.69
CA ALA A 74 0.86 -8.44 10.15
C ALA A 74 2.21 -7.71 10.01
N MET A 75 2.29 -6.61 9.24
CA MET A 75 3.53 -5.83 9.12
C MET A 75 3.93 -5.25 10.48
N THR A 76 5.18 -5.44 10.88
CA THR A 76 5.71 -4.98 12.18
C THR A 76 6.54 -3.71 12.07
N HIS A 77 6.99 -3.35 10.87
CA HIS A 77 7.66 -2.10 10.58
C HIS A 77 6.63 -0.98 10.35
N ARG A 78 7.12 0.27 10.37
CA ARG A 78 6.36 1.42 9.90
C ARG A 78 5.99 1.23 8.42
N ARG A 79 4.74 1.49 8.05
CA ARG A 79 4.17 1.14 6.73
C ARG A 79 3.42 2.32 6.13
#